data_AF-A0A350JH55-F1
#
_entry.id   AF-A0A350JH55-F1
#
_cell.length_a   1.000
_cell.length_b   1.000
_cell.length_c   1.000
_cell.angle_alpha   90.00
_cell.angle_beta   90.00
_cell.angle_gamma   90.00
#
_symmetry.space_group_name_H-M   'P 1'
#
loop_
_entity.id
_entity.type
_entity.pdbx_description
1 polymer ?
#
loop_
_entity_poly.entity_id
_entity_poly.type
_entity_poly.pdbx_seq_one_letter_code
_entity_poly.pdbx_strand_id
1 'polypeptide(L)' 'MYNTWDYNKGDLIQVEKRGRPPEVGVVITFRPEGEGVPRNYWEWVSAQTGRTMFFHEIKAKMLAQDHKIKVLARA' A
#
# COMPACT_ATOMS: atom_id res chain seq x y z
N MET A 1 -0.03 2.70 -16.89
CA MET A 1 -0.99 1.78 -16.20
C MET A 1 -0.74 1.86 -14.71
N TYR A 2 -1.74 2.33 -13.96
CA TYR A 2 -1.73 2.43 -12.49
C TYR A 2 -2.49 1.21 -11.95
N ASN A 3 -1.85 0.05 -11.94
CA ASN A 3 -2.46 -1.18 -11.43
C ASN A 3 -2.10 -1.30 -9.96
N THR A 4 -2.97 -0.83 -9.06
CA THR A 4 -2.71 -0.97 -7.63
C THR A 4 -3.93 -1.40 -6.83
N TRP A 5 -4.82 -2.28 -7.29
CA TRP A 5 -6.03 -2.55 -6.50
C TRP A 5 -6.48 -4.02 -6.57
N ASP A 6 -5.74 -4.87 -5.85
CA ASP A 6 -6.16 -6.20 -5.35
C ASP A 6 -5.02 -6.76 -4.48
N TYR A 7 -4.83 -6.18 -3.29
CA TYR A 7 -3.87 -6.68 -2.31
C TYR A 7 -4.61 -7.37 -1.17
N ASN A 8 -4.23 -8.61 -0.89
CA ASN A 8 -4.79 -9.37 0.20
C ASN A 8 -3.93 -9.23 1.45
N LYS A 9 -4.55 -9.37 2.62
CA LYS A 9 -3.80 -9.57 3.85
C LYS A 9 -2.87 -10.78 3.69
N GLY A 10 -1.59 -10.60 3.98
CA GLY A 10 -0.54 -11.59 3.79
C GLY A 10 0.26 -11.44 2.50
N ASP A 11 -0.19 -10.61 1.55
CA ASP A 11 0.58 -10.35 0.32
C ASP A 11 1.93 -9.71 0.65
N LEU A 12 2.99 -10.25 0.04
CA LEU A 12 4.31 -9.63 0.01
C LEU A 12 4.33 -8.62 -1.12
N ILE A 13 4.60 -7.37 -0.78
CA ILE A 13 4.61 -6.25 -1.72
C ILE A 13 5.94 -5.53 -1.74
N GLN A 14 6.24 -4.90 -2.87
CA GLN A 14 7.29 -3.90 -3.03
C GLN A 14 6.65 -2.54 -3.26
N VAL A 15 7.07 -1.54 -2.50
CA VAL A 15 6.64 -0.15 -2.60
C VAL A 15 7.81 0.68 -3.11
N GLU A 16 7.65 1.27 -4.29
CA GLU A 16 8.62 2.19 -4.88
C GLU A 16 8.13 3.62 -4.69
N LYS A 17 8.95 4.48 -4.08
CA LYS A 17 8.66 5.91 -3.94
C LYS A 17 9.70 6.71 -4.71
N ARG A 18 9.28 7.73 -5.45
CA ARG A 18 10.23 8.63 -6.13
C ARG A 18 11.24 9.21 -5.13
N GLY A 19 12.52 9.10 -5.47
CA GLY A 19 13.63 9.60 -4.65
C GLY A 19 13.95 8.77 -3.40
N ARG A 20 13.38 7.57 -3.24
CA ARG A 20 13.76 6.61 -2.19
C ARG A 20 14.03 5.22 -2.76
N PRO A 21 14.87 4.41 -2.10
CA PRO A 21 15.00 2.99 -2.44
C PRO A 21 13.64 2.28 -2.35
N PRO A 22 13.41 1.24 -3.18
CA PRO A 22 12.26 0.37 -3.03
C PRO A 22 12.25 -0.28 -1.64
N GLU A 23 11.06 -0.40 -1.07
CA GLU A 23 10.85 -1.01 0.24
C GLU A 23 9.95 -2.25 0.07
N VAL A 24 10.15 -3.27 0.89
CA VAL A 24 9.43 -4.54 0.78
C VAL A 24 8.72 -4.80 2.08
N GLY A 25 7.53 -5.37 2.04
CA GLY A 25 6.86 -5.76 3.26
C GLY A 25 5.56 -6.48 3.05
N VAL A 26 4.87 -6.77 4.14
CA VAL A 26 3.67 -7.62 4.14
C VAL A 26 2.45 -6.80 4.48
N VAL A 27 1.38 -6.96 3.69
CA VAL A 27 0.09 -6.33 3.94
C VAL A 27 -0.56 -6.98 5.16
N ILE A 28 -0.89 -6.18 6.18
CA ILE A 28 -1.48 -6.67 7.43
C ILE A 28 -2.98 -6.36 7.54
N THR A 29 -3.42 -5.26 6.93
CA THR A 29 -4.81 -4.81 6.96
C THR A 29 -5.19 -4.22 5.61
N PHE A 30 -6.29 -4.70 5.05
CA PHE A 30 -7.01 -4.04 3.96
C PHE A 30 -8.40 -3.69 4.48
N ARG A 31 -8.74 -2.39 4.53
CA ARG A 31 -10.10 -1.97 4.84
C ARG A 31 -10.72 -1.33 3.60
N PRO A 32 -11.65 -2.01 2.93
CA PRO A 32 -12.45 -1.37 1.90
C PRO A 32 -13.32 -0.28 2.54
N GLU A 33 -13.71 0.71 1.73
CA GLU A 33 -14.67 1.75 2.07
C GLU A 33 -15.90 1.11 2.76
N GLY A 34 -16.22 1.54 3.98
CA GLY A 34 -17.25 0.96 4.83
C GLY A 34 -17.70 1.92 5.93
N GLU A 35 -18.82 1.63 6.61
CA GLU A 35 -19.47 2.53 7.57
C GLU A 35 -18.48 3.09 8.60
N GLY A 36 -18.26 4.41 8.54
CA GLY A 36 -17.41 5.15 9.48
C GLY A 36 -15.97 5.42 9.03
N VAL A 37 -15.51 4.89 7.88
CA VAL A 37 -14.17 5.22 7.34
C VAL A 37 -14.30 5.72 5.89
N PRO A 38 -14.12 7.04 5.65
CA PRO A 38 -14.42 7.67 4.36
C PRO A 38 -13.38 7.42 3.25
N ARG A 39 -12.40 6.52 3.48
CA ARG A 39 -11.24 6.31 2.60
C ARG A 39 -10.83 4.86 2.61
N ASN A 40 -10.51 4.30 1.44
CA ASN A 40 -9.78 3.04 1.39
C ASN A 40 -8.40 3.27 2.02
N TYR A 41 -8.06 2.48 3.03
CA TYR A 41 -6.71 2.51 3.59
C TYR A 41 -6.20 1.09 3.78
N TRP A 42 -4.88 0.96 3.69
CA TRP A 42 -4.21 -0.29 3.93
C TRP A 42 -2.91 -0.07 4.68
N GLU A 43 -2.54 -1.11 5.41
CA GLU A 43 -1.40 -1.14 6.31
C GLU A 43 -0.48 -2.26 5.88
N TRP A 44 0.81 -1.99 5.94
CA TRP A 44 1.84 -2.99 5.70
C TRP A 44 3.02 -2.79 6.65
N VAL A 45 3.75 -3.86 6.91
CA VAL A 45 4.94 -3.83 7.75
C VAL A 45 6.17 -3.94 6.87
N SER A 46 7.04 -2.95 6.97
CA SER A 46 8.33 -2.93 6.28
C SER A 46 9.24 -4.06 6.79
N ALA A 47 9.73 -4.89 5.87
CA ALA A 47 10.71 -5.92 6.18
C ALA A 47 12.07 -5.32 6.56
N GLN A 48 12.39 -4.12 6.06
CA GLN A 48 13.65 -3.44 6.34
C GLN A 48 13.68 -2.77 7.71
N THR A 49 12.56 -2.14 8.11
CA THR A 49 12.52 -1.31 9.32
C THR A 49 11.68 -1.89 10.44
N GLY A 50 10.85 -2.90 10.16
CA GLY A 50 9.86 -3.45 11.10
C GLY A 50 8.72 -2.47 11.42
N ARG A 51 8.68 -1.30 10.78
CA ARG A 51 7.67 -0.26 11.05
C ARG A 51 6.41 -0.51 10.24
N THR A 52 5.27 -0.26 10.88
CA THR A 52 3.97 -0.21 10.20
C THR A 52 3.85 1.08 9.42
N MET A 53 3.50 0.95 8.15
CA MET A 53 3.34 2.03 7.20
C MET A 53 1.90 2.05 6.69
N PHE A 54 1.35 3.25 6.52
CA PHE A 54 -0.04 3.47 6.16
C PHE A 54 -0.15 4.12 4.78
N PHE A 55 -1.05 3.60 3.96
CA PHE A 55 -1.46 4.24 2.72
C PHE A 55 -2.93 4.60 2.80
N HIS A 56 -3.21 5.89 2.59
CA HIS A 56 -4.58 6.39 2.48
C HIS A 56 -4.87 6.67 1.02
N GLU A 57 -6.04 6.25 0.57
CA GLU A 57 -6.60 6.72 -0.69
C GLU A 57 -6.77 8.25 -0.61
N ILE A 58 -6.08 8.95 -1.49
CA ILE A 58 -6.45 10.32 -1.83
C ILE A 58 -7.10 10.23 -3.21
N LYS A 59 -8.44 10.27 -3.28
CA LYS A 59 -9.23 10.38 -4.54
C LYS A 59 -9.00 11.74 -5.23
N ALA A 60 -7.79 12.29 -5.20
CA ALA A 60 -7.45 13.52 -5.90
C ALA A 60 -6.54 13.16 -7.07
N LYS A 61 -7.04 13.40 -8.29
CA LYS A 61 -6.25 13.45 -9.53
C LYS A 61 -5.00 14.36 -9.44
N MET A 62 -4.85 15.14 -8.36
CA MET A 62 -3.75 16.07 -8.08
C MET A 62 -2.75 15.62 -7.01
N LEU A 63 -2.97 14.48 -6.34
CA LEU A 63 -2.03 13.92 -5.38
C LEU A 63 -1.74 12.46 -5.76
N ALA A 64 -1.25 12.26 -6.98
CA ALA A 64 -0.48 11.07 -7.31
C ALA A 64 0.77 11.11 -6.44
N GLN A 65 0.65 10.71 -5.17
CA GLN A 65 1.82 10.41 -4.37
C GLN A 65 2.59 9.35 -5.17
N ASP A 66 3.85 9.61 -5.47
CA ASP A 66 4.73 8.87 -6.39
C ASP A 66 5.05 7.43 -5.90
N HIS A 67 4.06 6.69 -5.42
CA HIS A 67 4.19 5.33 -4.94
C HIS A 67 3.71 4.38 -6.03
N LYS A 68 4.58 3.48 -6.46
CA LYS A 68 4.20 2.30 -7.26
C LYS A 68 4.27 1.10 -6.34
N ILE A 69 3.22 0.28 -6.31
CA ILE A 69 3.19 -0.92 -5.47
C ILE A 69 3.10 -2.13 -6.38
N LYS A 70 3.95 -3.13 -6.15
CA LYS A 70 4.02 -4.39 -6.88
C LYS A 70 3.83 -5.55 -5.92
N VAL A 71 2.95 -6.50 -6.22
CA VAL A 71 2.89 -7.78 -5.48
C VAL A 71 4.06 -8.65 -5.93
N LEU A 72 4.83 -9.12 -4.96
CA LEU A 72 5.93 -10.07 -5.16
C LEU A 72 5.46 -11.51 -4.96
N ALA A 73 4.62 -11.74 -3.96
CA ALA A 73 4.01 -13.04 -3.67
C ALA A 73 2.63 -12.85 -3.01
N ARG A 74 1.72 -13.80 -3.25
CA ARG A 74 0.41 -13.84 -2.62
C ARG A 74 0.34 -14.99 -1.62
N ALA A 75 -0.37 -14.77 -0.52
CA ALA A 75 -0.71 -15.80 0.45
C ALA A 75 -1.87 -16.68 -0.04
#